data_AF-A0A2V6G0F6-F1
#
_entry.id   AF-A0A2V6G0F6-F1
#
_cell.length_a   1.000
_cell.length_b   1.000
_cell.length_c   1.000
_cell.angle_alpha   90.00
_cell.angle_beta   90.00
_cell.angle_gamma   90.00
#
_symmetry.space_group_name_H-M   'P 1'
#
loop_
_entity.id
_entity.type
_entity.pdbx_description
1 polymer ?
#
loop_
_entity_poly.entity_id
_entity_poly.type
_entity_poly.pdbx_seq_one_letter_code
_entity_poly.pdbx_strand_id
1 'polypeptide(L)'
;MGAFPSTAGNGDNILGRSIAIDQDKDIVYISNIADSDVATLDATACRVGHLDACHVKIVKERMGGFSVMATVDPLTQTVYVANDTDGTVSLFGK
;
A
#
# COMPACT_ATOMS: atom_id res chain seq x y z
N MET A 1 18.48 8.04 -6.10
CA MET A 1 17.10 8.44 -5.75
C MET A 1 16.19 7.99 -6.88
N GLY A 2 15.22 7.11 -6.60
CA GLY A 2 14.18 6.76 -7.55
C GLY A 2 12.85 7.14 -6.92
N ALA A 3 12.11 8.06 -7.54
CA ALA A 3 10.69 8.19 -7.26
C ALA A 3 9.98 7.02 -7.94
N PHE A 4 9.01 6.41 -7.24
CA PHE A 4 8.21 5.32 -7.80
C PHE A 4 7.54 5.78 -9.11
N PRO A 5 7.47 4.93 -10.15
CA PRO A 5 6.73 5.28 -11.34
C PRO A 5 5.27 5.51 -10.96
N SER A 6 4.67 6.62 -11.44
CA SER A 6 3.21 6.72 -11.46
C SER A 6 2.71 5.52 -12.26
N THR A 7 2.05 4.55 -11.62
CA THR A 7 1.48 3.44 -12.36
C THR A 7 0.35 3.97 -13.24
N ALA A 8 0.62 4.05 -14.54
CA ALA A 8 -0.40 4.15 -15.55
C ALA A 8 -1.23 2.85 -15.54
N GLY A 9 -2.54 2.96 -15.30
CA GLY A 9 -3.46 1.84 -15.48
C GLY A 9 -4.75 1.91 -14.65
N ASN A 10 -5.45 3.06 -14.68
CA ASN A 10 -6.93 3.26 -14.51
C ASN A 10 -7.32 4.68 -14.06
N GLY A 11 -6.42 5.66 -14.07
CA GLY A 11 -6.74 7.00 -13.57
C GLY A 11 -6.62 7.14 -12.05
N ASP A 12 -6.24 6.06 -11.36
CA ASP A 12 -6.00 6.04 -9.92
C ASP A 12 -4.59 6.54 -9.63
N ASN A 13 -4.48 7.85 -9.40
CA ASN A 13 -3.26 8.43 -8.87
C ASN A 13 -3.05 7.85 -7.46
N ILE A 14 -2.04 6.99 -7.29
CA ILE A 14 -1.60 6.58 -5.95
C ILE A 14 -0.95 7.81 -5.30
N LEU A 15 -1.76 8.54 -4.53
CA LEU A 15 -1.30 9.64 -3.70
C LEU A 15 -0.75 9.05 -2.40
N GLY A 16 0.42 8.41 -2.50
CA GLY A 16 1.05 7.73 -1.38
C GLY A 16 1.29 8.70 -0.21
N ARG A 17 0.50 8.55 0.85
CA ARG A 17 0.61 9.38 2.07
C ARG A 17 1.51 8.76 3.13
N SER A 18 1.48 7.43 3.22
CA SER A 18 2.27 6.65 4.17
C SER A 18 2.62 5.30 3.56
N ILE A 19 3.62 4.64 4.14
CA ILE A 19 3.95 3.25 3.83
C ILE A 19 3.98 2.41 5.11
N ALA A 20 3.67 1.13 4.97
CA ALA A 20 3.95 0.10 5.96
C ALA A 20 4.75 -1.02 5.29
N ILE A 21 5.64 -1.69 6.03
CA ILE A 21 6.52 -2.73 5.49
C ILE A 21 6.26 -4.01 6.27
N ASP A 22 5.91 -5.08 5.55
CA ASP A 22 5.94 -6.44 6.06
C ASP A 22 7.30 -7.06 5.68
N GLN A 23 8.15 -7.22 6.68
CA GLN A 23 9.50 -7.76 6.51
C GLN A 23 9.51 -9.28 6.30
N ASP A 24 8.47 -9.99 6.73
CA ASP A 24 8.40 -11.45 6.59
C ASP A 24 8.00 -11.84 5.17
N LYS A 25 7.16 -11.02 4.53
CA LYS A 25 6.70 -11.21 3.14
C LYS A 25 7.44 -10.37 2.11
N ASP A 26 8.32 -9.46 2.54
CA ASP A 26 8.97 -8.46 1.69
C ASP A 26 7.95 -7.64 0.85
N ILE A 27 6.90 -7.15 1.50
CA ILE A 27 5.85 -6.34 0.86
C ILE A 27 5.82 -4.95 1.47
N VAL A 28 5.74 -3.92 0.63
CA VAL A 28 5.43 -2.55 1.03
C VAL A 28 3.97 -2.26 0.72
N TYR A 29 3.21 -1.85 1.73
CA TYR A 29 1.84 -1.34 1.62
C TYR A 29 1.88 0.18 1.54
N ILE A 30 1.10 0.76 0.63
CA ILE A 30 1.06 2.20 0.35
C ILE A 30 -0.39 2.63 0.47
N SER A 31 -0.70 3.44 1.47
CA SER A 31 -2.05 4.01 1.65
C SER A 31 -2.29 5.10 0.62
N ASN A 32 -3.41 5.01 -0.10
CA ASN A 32 -3.83 6.03 -1.05
C ASN A 32 -4.83 6.98 -0.38
N ILE A 33 -4.46 8.25 -0.18
CA ILE A 33 -5.39 9.22 0.40
C ILE A 33 -6.51 9.62 -0.56
N ALA A 34 -6.35 9.44 -1.88
CA ALA A 34 -7.39 9.82 -2.83
C ALA A 34 -8.58 8.85 -2.86
N ASP A 35 -8.44 7.64 -2.29
CA ASP A 35 -9.44 6.59 -2.35
C ASP A 35 -9.40 5.69 -1.08
N SER A 36 -10.21 4.64 -1.11
CA SER A 36 -10.29 3.50 -0.22
C SER A 36 -9.29 2.38 -0.55
N ASP A 37 -8.39 2.62 -1.52
CA ASP A 37 -7.44 1.61 -1.98
C ASP A 37 -6.13 1.63 -1.19
N VAL A 38 -5.57 0.44 -1.01
CA VAL A 38 -4.16 0.27 -0.61
C VAL A 38 -3.41 -0.36 -1.77
N ALA A 39 -2.27 0.24 -2.09
CA ALA A 39 -1.34 -0.30 -3.07
C ALA A 39 -0.31 -1.20 -2.38
N THR A 40 0.17 -2.21 -3.10
CA THR A 40 1.26 -3.10 -2.68
C THR A 40 2.39 -3.08 -3.67
N LEU A 41 3.59 -3.27 -3.15
CA LEU A 41 4.81 -3.36 -3.92
C LEU A 41 5.65 -4.49 -3.35
N ASP A 42 6.18 -5.32 -4.25
CA ASP A 42 7.11 -6.40 -3.89
C ASP A 42 8.51 -5.80 -3.68
N ALA A 43 9.01 -5.83 -2.44
CA ALA A 43 10.30 -5.27 -2.08
C ALA A 43 11.49 -6.13 -2.50
N THR A 44 11.26 -7.42 -2.82
CA THR A 44 12.31 -8.29 -3.38
C THR A 44 12.64 -7.89 -4.82
N ALA A 45 11.60 -7.58 -5.60
CA ALA A 45 11.70 -7.17 -6.99
C ALA A 45 12.01 -5.67 -7.10
N CYS A 46 11.23 -4.82 -6.42
CA CYS A 46 11.38 -3.38 -6.44
C CYS A 46 12.41 -2.91 -5.43
N ARG A 47 13.67 -2.86 -5.86
CA ARG A 47 14.81 -2.45 -5.04
C ARG A 47 15.72 -1.48 -5.79
N VAL A 48 16.63 -0.85 -5.04
CA VAL A 48 17.62 0.06 -5.62
C VAL A 48 18.39 -0.66 -6.73
N GLY A 49 18.40 -0.08 -7.93
CA GLY A 49 19.04 -0.67 -9.11
C GLY A 49 18.14 -1.55 -9.98
N HIS A 50 16.90 -1.84 -9.55
CA HIS A 50 15.89 -2.63 -10.27
C HIS A 50 14.53 -1.91 -10.29
N LEU A 51 14.55 -0.62 -10.67
CA LEU A 51 13.34 0.22 -10.67
C LEU A 51 12.32 -0.17 -11.75
N ASP A 52 12.78 -0.82 -12.80
CA ASP A 52 11.98 -1.39 -13.89
C ASP A 52 11.10 -2.56 -13.44
N ALA A 53 11.49 -3.26 -12.37
CA ALA A 53 10.72 -4.33 -11.75
C ALA A 53 9.68 -3.82 -10.74
N CYS A 54 9.59 -2.51 -10.52
CA CYS A 54 8.63 -1.91 -9.60
C CYS A 54 7.23 -1.84 -10.22
N HIS A 55 6.41 -2.84 -9.92
CA HIS A 55 5.01 -2.89 -10.33
C HIS A 55 4.08 -2.84 -9.11
N VAL A 56 3.31 -1.77 -9.02
CA VAL A 56 2.29 -1.62 -7.97
C VAL A 56 1.07 -2.49 -8.28
N LYS A 57 0.48 -3.06 -7.22
CA LYS A 57 -0.77 -3.84 -7.29
C LYS A 57 -1.76 -3.31 -6.26
N ILE A 58 -3.02 -3.10 -6.65
CA ILE A 58 -4.08 -2.70 -5.73
C ILE A 58 -4.56 -3.92 -4.93
N VAL A 59 -4.69 -3.75 -3.62
CA VAL A 59 -5.34 -4.72 -2.72
C VAL A 59 -6.80 -4.88 -3.13
N LYS A 60 -7.30 -6.11 -3.20
CA LYS A 60 -8.65 -6.37 -3.71
C LYS A 60 -9.73 -5.94 -2.71
N GLU A 61 -9.42 -6.09 -1.44
CA GLU A 61 -10.23 -5.66 -0.32
C GLU A 61 -10.26 -4.13 -0.29
N ARG A 62 -11.46 -3.55 -0.34
CA ARG A 62 -11.62 -2.10 -0.18
C ARG A 62 -11.58 -1.72 1.29
N MET A 63 -10.88 -0.65 1.59
CA MET A 63 -10.87 -0.06 2.93
C MET A 63 -12.08 0.88 3.10
N GLY A 64 -12.19 1.49 4.28
CA GLY A 64 -13.00 2.69 4.43
C GLY A 64 -12.41 3.85 3.61
N GLY A 65 -13.20 4.88 3.40
CA GLY A 65 -12.82 6.07 2.65
C GLY A 65 -11.56 6.74 3.18
N PHE A 66 -10.73 7.22 2.24
CA PHE A 66 -9.52 8.02 2.49
C PHE A 66 -8.54 7.31 3.43
N SER A 67 -7.87 6.27 2.92
CA SER A 67 -6.84 5.57 3.68
C SER A 67 -5.61 6.47 3.89
N VAL A 68 -5.27 6.77 5.15
CA VAL A 68 -4.21 7.74 5.46
C VAL A 68 -2.97 7.15 6.10
N MET A 69 -3.12 5.98 6.74
CA MET A 69 -2.03 5.31 7.44
C MET A 69 -2.26 3.81 7.45
N ALA A 70 -1.19 3.04 7.25
CA ALA A 70 -1.17 1.60 7.43
C ALA A 70 -0.11 1.17 8.45
N THR A 71 -0.35 0.05 9.13
CA THR A 71 0.66 -0.67 9.91
C THR A 71 0.47 -2.17 9.74
N VAL A 72 1.54 -2.94 9.92
CA VAL A 72 1.53 -4.40 9.83
C VAL A 72 1.81 -4.99 11.20
N ASP A 73 1.01 -5.98 11.60
CA ASP A 73 1.38 -6.93 12.66
C ASP A 73 1.98 -8.18 11.99
N PRO A 74 3.30 -8.38 12.06
CA PRO A 74 3.95 -9.52 11.41
C PRO A 74 3.60 -10.85 12.08
N LEU A 75 3.24 -10.87 13.38
CA LEU A 75 2.89 -12.10 14.08
C LEU A 75 1.57 -12.68 13.55
N THR A 76 0.59 -11.81 13.32
CA THR A 76 -0.74 -12.21 12.84
C THR A 76 -0.91 -12.00 11.33
N GLN A 77 0.11 -11.47 10.66
CA GLN A 77 0.10 -11.17 9.23
C GLN A 77 -1.09 -10.27 8.82
N THR A 78 -1.47 -9.38 9.74
CA THR A 78 -2.62 -8.48 9.61
C THR A 78 -2.15 -7.05 9.32
N VAL A 79 -2.75 -6.44 8.31
CA VAL A 79 -2.57 -5.03 7.98
C VAL A 79 -3.74 -4.24 8.52
N TYR A 80 -3.45 -3.19 9.27
CA TYR A 80 -4.42 -2.25 9.84
C TYR A 80 -4.32 -0.93 9.10
N VAL A 81 -5.47 -0.41 8.67
CA VAL A 81 -5.56 0.83 7.89
C VAL A 81 -6.49 1.81 8.59
N ALA A 82 -5.98 3.01 8.89
CA ALA A 82 -6.79 4.09 9.41
C ALA A 82 -7.50 4.82 8.26
N ASN A 83 -8.82 4.95 8.37
CA ASN A 83 -9.69 5.59 7.38
C ASN A 83 -10.14 6.96 7.93
N ASP A 84 -9.62 8.04 7.35
CA ASP A 84 -9.73 9.39 7.94
C ASP A 84 -11.16 9.91 7.97
N THR A 85 -11.88 9.86 6.84
CA THR A 85 -13.25 10.40 6.73
C THR A 85 -14.29 9.54 7.43
N ASP A 86 -14.02 8.25 7.55
CA ASP A 86 -14.99 7.27 8.03
C ASP A 86 -14.89 7.07 9.55
N GLY A 87 -13.77 7.47 10.16
CA GLY A 87 -13.52 7.25 11.60
C GLY A 87 -13.43 5.76 11.95
N THR A 88 -13.06 4.91 10.97
CA THR A 88 -12.97 3.46 11.11
C THR A 88 -11.54 2.97 10.92
N VAL A 89 -11.29 1.73 11.34
CA VAL A 89 -10.07 0.99 11.01
C VAL A 89 -10.45 -0.20 10.15
N SER A 90 -9.89 -0.29 8.95
CA SER A 90 -10.01 -1.46 8.09
C SER A 90 -8.88 -2.43 8.39
N LEU A 91 -9.18 -3.71 8.25
CA LEU A 91 -8.22 -4.78 8.44
C LEU A 91 -8.28 -5.68 7.22
N PHE A 92 -7.12 -6.06 6.73
CA PHE A 92 -6.99 -7.12 5.74
C PHE A 92 -5.71 -7.89 6.01
N GLY A 93 -5.64 -9.08 5.47
CA GLY A 93 -4.49 -9.94 5.63
C GLY A 93 -4.50 -10.97 4.52
N LYS A 94 -3.50 -11.83 4.57
CA LYS A 94 -3.55 -13.09 3.83
C LYS A 94 -3.66 -14.21 4.83
#